data_AF-A0A432QF93-F1
#
_entry.id   AF-A0A432QF93-F1
#
_cell.length_a   1.000
_cell.length_b   1.000
_cell.length_c   1.000
_cell.angle_alpha   90.00
_cell.angle_beta   90.00
_cell.angle_gamma   90.00
#
_symmetry.space_group_name_H-M   'P 1'
#
loop_
_entity.id
_entity.type
_entity.pdbx_description
1 polymer ?
#
loop_
_entity_poly.entity_id
_entity_poly.type
_entity_poly.pdbx_seq_one_letter_code
_entity_poly.pdbx_strand_id
1 'polypeptide(L)' 'MRDLVDSLLQENEISNVEVREIEVATDTMAVREKFPGSPTIRVNGIDVDPEGDKQSNYGMG' A
#
# COMPACT_ATOMS: atom_id res chain seq x y z
N MET A 1 -4.82 10.67 -1.02
CA MET A 1 -4.67 9.33 -1.62
C MET A 1 -5.97 8.54 -1.46
N ARG A 2 -6.51 8.46 -0.24
CA ARG A 2 -7.78 7.79 0.07
C ARG A 2 -8.95 8.14 -0.86
N ASP A 3 -9.24 9.43 -1.03
CA ASP A 3 -10.37 9.89 -1.86
C ASP A 3 -10.28 9.39 -3.32
N LEU A 4 -9.07 9.28 -3.87
CA LEU A 4 -8.87 8.74 -5.21
C LEU A 4 -9.18 7.24 -5.25
N VAL A 5 -8.73 6.48 -4.26
CA VAL A 5 -9.03 5.03 -4.17
C VAL A 5 -10.53 4.81 -4.05
N ASP A 6 -11.21 5.55 -3.17
CA ASP A 6 -12.66 5.43 -2.99
C ASP A 6 -13.42 5.82 -4.26
N SER A 7 -12.98 6.87 -4.97
CA SER A 7 -13.57 7.29 -6.25
C SER A 7 -13.42 6.19 -7.32
N LEU A 8 -12.23 5.60 -7.44
CA LEU A 8 -11.98 4.52 -8.41
C LEU A 8 -12.78 3.26 -8.09
N LEU A 9 -12.93 2.91 -6.81
CA LEU A 9 -13.77 1.78 -6.41
C LEU A 9 -15.23 2.01 -6.78
N GLN A 10 -15.74 3.23 -6.58
CA GLN A 10 -17.09 3.60 -6.97
C GLN A 10 -17.30 3.57 -8.49
N GLU A 11 -16.38 4.16 -9.25
CA GLU A 11 -16.43 4.18 -10.73
C GLU A 11 -16.46 2.77 -11.35
N ASN A 12 -15.85 1.79 -10.66
CA ASN A 12 -15.81 0.39 -11.10
C ASN A 12 -16.88 -0.49 -10.42
N GLU A 13 -17.85 0.10 -9.71
CA GLU A 13 -18.95 -0.60 -9.02
C GLU A 13 -18.48 -1.65 -7.99
N ILE A 14 -17.29 -1.46 -7.40
CA ILE A 14 -16.71 -2.34 -6.38
C ILE A 14 -17.14 -1.88 -4.99
N SER A 15 -17.99 -2.67 -4.33
CA SER A 15 -18.62 -2.29 -3.04
C SER A 15 -18.33 -3.23 -1.87
N ASN A 16 -17.68 -4.37 -2.09
CA ASN A 16 -17.40 -5.38 -1.07
C ASN A 16 -15.89 -5.57 -0.85
N VAL A 17 -15.18 -4.46 -0.61
CA VAL A 17 -13.73 -4.45 -0.36
C VAL A 17 -13.44 -3.67 0.92
N GLU A 18 -12.53 -4.21 1.74
CA GLU A 18 -12.00 -3.50 2.90
C GLU A 18 -10.75 -2.73 2.50
N VAL A 19 -10.75 -1.41 2.68
CA VAL A 19 -9.58 -0.55 2.39
C VAL A 19 -9.02 -0.03 3.69
N ARG A 20 -7.75 -0.33 3.96
CA ARG A 20 -6.99 0.16 5.12
C ARG A 20 -5.90 1.11 4.66
N GLU A 21 -5.86 2.31 5.25
CA GLU A 21 -4.76 3.25 5.06
C GLU A 21 -3.83 3.15 6.28
N ILE A 22 -2.55 2.94 6.02
CA ILE A 22 -1.54 2.78 7.06
C ILE A 22 -0.46 3.83 6.81
N GLU A 23 -0.35 4.77 7.73
CA GLU A 23 0.74 5.74 7.74
C GLU A 23 2.00 5.06 8.31
N VAL A 24 3.06 4.97 7.51
CA VAL A 24 4.36 4.46 7.95
C VAL A 24 5.23 5.65 8.33
N ALA A 25 5.35 5.92 9.63
CA ALA A 25 6.07 7.10 10.14
C ALA A 25 7.46 6.81 10.73
N THR A 26 7.82 5.53 10.91
CA THR A 26 9.08 5.12 11.53
C THR A 26 9.70 3.93 10.82
N ASP A 27 11.01 3.75 10.93
CA ASP A 27 11.70 2.57 10.37
C ASP A 27 11.21 1.25 10.97
N THR A 28 10.85 1.24 12.26
CA THR A 28 10.28 0.04 12.88
C THR A 28 8.93 -0.31 12.25
N MET A 29 8.09 0.69 11.95
CA MET A 29 6.85 0.47 11.21
C MET A 29 7.15 0.03 9.78
N ALA A 30 8.14 0.62 9.12
CA ALA A 30 8.51 0.25 7.77
C ALA A 30 8.95 -1.23 7.69
N VAL A 31 9.76 -1.70 8.63
CA VAL A 31 10.14 -3.12 8.68
C VAL A 31 8.94 -4.03 8.98
N ARG A 32 8.09 -3.66 9.94
CA ARG A 32 6.90 -4.44 10.32
C ARG A 32 5.92 -4.59 9.16
N GLU A 33 5.64 -3.47 8.49
CA GLU A 33 4.74 -3.42 7.34
C GLU A 33 5.45 -3.80 6.03
N LYS A 34 6.71 -4.23 6.08
CA LYS A 34 7.55 -4.54 4.90
C LYS A 34 7.49 -3.42 3.86
N PHE A 35 7.50 -2.17 4.27
CA PHE A 35 7.33 -1.00 3.42
C PHE A 35 8.61 -0.75 2.61
N PRO A 36 8.57 -0.90 1.26
CA PRO A 36 9.74 -0.70 0.40
C PRO A 36 10.00 0.77 0.06
N GLY A 37 9.06 1.67 0.39
CA GLY A 37 9.11 3.10 0.09
C GLY A 37 7.77 3.62 -0.43
N SER A 38 7.53 4.93 -0.28
CA SER A 38 6.26 5.53 -0.74
C SER A 38 6.28 5.83 -2.24
N PRO A 39 5.13 5.71 -2.94
CA PRO A 39 3.85 5.14 -2.50
C PRO A 39 3.80 3.61 -2.69
N THR A 40 3.13 2.89 -1.77
CA THR A 40 2.91 1.43 -1.84
C THR A 40 1.42 1.15 -1.81
N ILE A 41 0.90 0.35 -2.75
CA ILE A 41 -0.47 -0.16 -2.73
C ILE A 41 -0.40 -1.69 -2.78
N ARG A 42 -1.13 -2.36 -1.89
CA ARG A 42 -1.20 -3.82 -1.87
C ARG A 42 -2.63 -4.30 -1.98
N VAL A 43 -2.83 -5.34 -2.79
CA VAL A 43 -4.10 -6.05 -2.91
C VAL A 43 -3.90 -7.46 -2.38
N ASN A 44 -4.67 -7.84 -1.36
CA ASN A 44 -4.52 -9.13 -0.68
C ASN A 44 -3.10 -9.42 -0.18
N GLY A 45 -2.38 -8.36 0.23
CA GLY A 45 -1.01 -8.45 0.75
C GLY A 45 0.09 -8.51 -0.31
N ILE A 46 -0.25 -8.44 -1.61
CA ILE A 46 0.70 -8.44 -2.73
C ILE A 46 0.81 -7.03 -3.28
N ASP A 47 2.03 -6.54 -3.52
CA ASP A 47 2.25 -5.25 -4.15
C ASP A 47 1.72 -5.22 -5.60
N VAL A 48 1.06 -4.13 -5.97
CA VAL A 48 0.55 -3.94 -7.34
C VAL A 48 1.67 -3.61 -8.33
N ASP A 49 2.80 -3.09 -7.84
CA ASP A 49 4.02 -2.94 -8.62
C ASP A 49 4.83 -4.26 -8.59
N PRO A 50 5.02 -4.96 -9.73
CA PRO A 50 5.81 -6.18 -9.80
C PRO A 50 7.27 -6.01 -9.38
N GLU A 51 7.79 -4.78 -9.39
CA GLU A 51 9.15 -4.44 -8.96
C GLU A 51 9.19 -3.99 -7.50
N GLY A 52 8.06 -3.61 -6.90
CA GLY A 52 7.96 -3.13 -5.52
C GLY A 52 8.40 -4.18 -4.50
N ASP A 53 7.96 -5.42 -4.66
CA ASP A 53 8.34 -6.56 -3.80
C ASP A 53 9.78 -7.06 -4.03
N LYS A 54 10.44 -6.65 -5.12
CA LYS A 54 11.84 -7.05 -5.39
C LYS A 54 12.84 -6.22 -4.58
N GLN A 55 12.41 -5.09 -4.01
CA GLN A 55 13.25 -4.27 -3.16
C GLN A 55 13.32 -4.91 -1.77
N SER A 56 14.45 -5.54 -1.46
CA SER A 56 14.70 -6.19 -0.15
C SER A 56 15.05 -5.19 0.98
N ASN A 57 15.10 -3.90 0.67
CA ASN A 57 15.42 -2.85 1.63
C ASN A 57 14.12 -2.21 2.12
N TYR A 58 13.65 -2.66 3.29
CA TYR A 58 12.54 -2.03 3.99
C TYR A 58 13.06 -0.97 4.96
N GLY A 59 12.47 0.22 4.94
CA GLY A 59 12.93 1.37 5.73
C GLY A 59 12.41 2.69 5.15
N MET A 60 12.63 3.79 5.87
CA MET A 60 12.27 5.13 5.39
C MET A 60 13.37 5.78 4.52
N GLY A 61 14.54 5.12 4.38
CA GLY A 61 15.72 5.59 3.63
C GLY A 61 17.03 5.24 4.32
#